data_AF-A0A1B6KVD7-F1
#
_entry.id   AF-A0A1B6KVD7-F1
#
_cell.length_a   1.000
_cell.length_b   1.000
_cell.length_c   1.000
_cell.angle_alpha   90.00
_cell.angle_beta   90.00
_cell.angle_gamma   90.00
#
_symmetry.space_group_name_H-M   'P 1'
#
loop_
_entity.id
_entity.type
_entity.pdbx_description
1 polymer ?
#
loop_
_entity_poly.entity_id
_entity_poly.type
_entity_poly.pdbx_seq_one_letter_code
_entity_poly.pdbx_strand_id
1 'polypeptide(L)'
;IKFEVDPNIEWLKANVNQSGFYRVTYEEEMWQDLITALKLNHTAFSPADRASLVDDAFTLSRAGLLNVTIAMDLSLYLLRERDYVPWATALEHFQAWSRYL
;
A
#
# COMPACT_ATOMS: atom_id res chain seq x y z
N ILE A 1 3.96 7.59 -19.70
CA ILE A 1 5.40 7.22 -19.72
C ILE A 1 5.44 5.71 -19.61
N LYS A 2 6.27 5.01 -20.41
CA LYS A 2 6.48 3.56 -20.28
C LYS A 2 7.92 3.36 -19.81
N PHE A 3 8.10 2.48 -18.84
CA PHE A 3 9.41 2.11 -18.31
C PHE A 3 9.69 0.66 -18.70
N GLU A 4 10.89 0.38 -19.20
CA GLU A 4 11.37 -0.99 -19.34
C GLU A 4 11.90 -1.46 -17.99
N VAL A 5 11.34 -2.55 -17.49
CA VAL A 5 11.66 -3.15 -16.20
C VAL A 5 12.23 -4.53 -16.47
N ASP A 6 13.26 -4.93 -15.75
CA ASP A 6 13.84 -6.28 -15.85
C ASP A 6 12.73 -7.32 -15.56
N PRO A 7 12.54 -8.33 -16.43
CA PRO A 7 11.50 -9.34 -16.24
C PRO A 7 11.66 -10.18 -14.96
N ASN A 8 12.82 -10.13 -14.30
CA ASN A 8 13.06 -10.82 -13.04
C ASN A 8 12.69 -9.99 -11.80
N ILE A 9 12.15 -8.77 -11.97
CA ILE A 9 11.69 -7.95 -10.85
C ILE A 9 10.33 -8.46 -10.37
N GLU A 10 10.27 -8.89 -9.11
CA GLU A 10 9.05 -9.42 -8.48
C GLU A 10 8.02 -8.33 -8.19
N TRP A 11 8.46 -7.13 -7.80
CA TRP A 11 7.55 -6.02 -7.51
C TRP A 11 8.23 -4.67 -7.75
N LEU A 12 7.41 -3.65 -7.99
CA LEU A 12 7.85 -2.26 -8.17
C LEU A 12 7.03 -1.34 -7.28
N LYS A 13 7.72 -0.52 -6.47
CA LYS A 13 7.13 0.59 -5.72
C LYS A 13 7.54 1.92 -6.34
N ALA A 14 6.60 2.62 -6.98
CA ALA A 14 6.80 3.98 -7.46
C ALA A 14 6.56 5.04 -6.37
N ASN A 15 7.01 6.27 -6.58
CA ASN A 15 6.93 7.37 -5.61
C ASN A 15 7.65 7.07 -4.29
N VAL A 16 8.96 6.82 -4.36
CA VAL A 16 9.78 6.50 -3.18
C VAL A 16 9.66 7.60 -2.12
N ASN A 17 9.44 7.18 -0.86
CA ASN A 17 9.21 8.05 0.29
C ASN A 17 8.01 9.00 0.17
N GLN A 18 7.07 8.74 -0.75
CA GLN A 18 5.92 9.63 -1.01
C GLN A 18 6.34 11.08 -1.30
N SER A 19 7.43 11.25 -2.06
CA SER A 19 8.03 12.56 -2.33
C SER A 19 7.26 13.37 -3.39
N GLY A 20 6.56 12.70 -4.30
CA GLY A 20 5.71 13.32 -5.30
C GLY A 20 4.27 13.49 -4.83
N PHE A 21 3.63 14.57 -5.27
CA PHE A 21 2.21 14.84 -5.01
C PHE A 21 1.31 14.09 -6.00
N TYR A 22 1.31 12.76 -5.90
CA TYR A 22 0.46 11.87 -6.67
C TYR A 22 0.25 10.54 -5.94
N ARG A 23 -0.81 9.82 -6.34
CA ARG A 23 -1.12 8.47 -5.87
C ARG A 23 -0.67 7.45 -6.91
N VAL A 24 -0.33 6.25 -6.46
CA VAL A 24 0.04 5.15 -7.35
C VAL A 24 -0.98 4.04 -7.26
N THR A 25 -1.46 3.58 -8.41
CA THR A 25 -2.18 2.32 -8.53
C THR A 25 -1.36 1.35 -9.37
N TYR A 26 -1.49 0.08 -9.05
CA TYR A 26 -0.87 -1.02 -9.76
C TYR A 26 -1.96 -1.95 -10.31
N GLU A 27 -1.58 -2.84 -11.23
CA GLU A 27 -2.39 -4.01 -11.57
C GLU A 27 -2.56 -4.91 -10.35
N GLU A 28 -3.59 -5.76 -10.34
CA GLU A 28 -3.95 -6.55 -9.17
C GLU A 28 -2.82 -7.52 -8.79
N GLU A 29 -2.16 -8.13 -9.77
CA GLU A 29 -1.01 -9.03 -9.57
C GLU A 29 0.11 -8.31 -8.82
N MET A 30 0.48 -7.11 -9.27
CA MET A 30 1.53 -6.30 -8.65
C MET A 30 1.15 -5.84 -7.22
N TRP A 31 -0.13 -5.58 -6.96
CA TRP A 31 -0.60 -5.34 -5.59
C TRP A 31 -0.38 -6.57 -4.71
N GLN A 32 -0.68 -7.77 -5.20
CA GLN A 32 -0.45 -9.02 -4.46
C GLN A 32 1.03 -9.26 -4.19
N ASP A 33 1.90 -8.96 -5.15
CA ASP A 33 3.36 -9.08 -4.97
C ASP A 33 3.88 -8.09 -3.90
N LEU A 34 3.41 -6.83 -3.93
CA LEU A 34 3.72 -5.84 -2.90
C LEU A 34 3.20 -6.25 -1.51
N ILE A 35 1.99 -6.78 -1.43
CA ILE A 35 1.41 -7.27 -0.17
C ILE A 35 2.22 -8.46 0.36
N THR A 36 2.62 -9.38 -0.52
CA THR A 36 3.47 -10.51 -0.17
C THR A 36 4.82 -10.03 0.36
N ALA A 37 5.44 -9.04 -0.30
CA ALA A 37 6.68 -8.43 0.17
C ALA A 37 6.53 -7.75 1.54
N LEU A 38 5.45 -7.00 1.78
CA LEU A 38 5.13 -6.40 3.07
C LEU A 38 4.94 -7.46 4.15
N LYS A 39 4.20 -8.53 3.85
CA LYS A 39 4.00 -9.67 4.75
C LYS A 39 5.28 -10.49 4.93
N LEU A 40 6.23 -10.51 4.02
CA LEU A 40 7.46 -11.26 4.23
C LEU A 40 8.46 -10.43 5.04
N ASN A 41 8.73 -9.21 4.59
CA ASN A 41 9.72 -8.31 5.15
C ASN A 41 9.34 -6.83 4.92
N HIS A 42 8.40 -6.31 5.71
CA HIS A 42 7.97 -4.92 5.58
C HIS A 42 9.11 -3.90 5.72
N THR A 43 10.19 -4.19 6.46
CA THR A 43 11.30 -3.23 6.65
C THR A 43 12.17 -3.05 5.40
N ALA A 44 11.95 -3.83 4.33
CA ALA A 44 12.50 -3.54 3.01
C ALA A 44 11.97 -2.22 2.40
N PHE A 45 10.79 -1.78 2.86
CA PHE A 45 10.19 -0.50 2.49
C PHE A 45 10.44 0.52 3.61
N SER A 46 10.66 1.78 3.26
CA SER A 46 10.72 2.84 4.26
C SER A 46 9.37 2.99 4.99
N PRO A 47 9.32 3.54 6.21
CA PRO A 47 8.05 3.83 6.88
C PRO A 47 7.14 4.73 6.03
N ALA A 48 7.70 5.67 5.28
CA ALA A 48 6.95 6.53 4.36
C ALA A 48 6.35 5.74 3.18
N ASP A 49 7.09 4.79 2.60
CA ASP A 49 6.58 3.94 1.53
C ASP A 49 5.44 3.05 2.02
N ARG A 50 5.58 2.46 3.20
CA ARG A 50 4.52 1.61 3.79
C ARG A 50 3.26 2.42 4.08
N ALA A 51 3.41 3.60 4.67
CA ALA A 51 2.29 4.52 4.87
C ALA A 51 1.63 4.90 3.54
N SER A 52 2.41 5.18 2.48
CA SER A 52 1.85 5.49 1.16
C SER A 52 1.09 4.33 0.54
N LEU A 53 1.58 3.09 0.68
CA LEU A 53 0.90 1.90 0.17
C LEU A 53 -0.44 1.68 0.86
N VAL A 54 -0.48 1.86 2.19
CA VAL A 54 -1.73 1.84 2.96
C VAL A 54 -2.66 2.96 2.50
N ASP A 55 -2.17 4.20 2.40
CA ASP A 55 -2.99 5.35 2.03
C ASP A 55 -3.61 5.21 0.64
N ASP A 56 -2.81 4.77 -0.33
CA ASP A 56 -3.24 4.56 -1.70
C ASP A 56 -4.22 3.39 -1.79
N ALA A 57 -3.95 2.24 -1.18
CA ALA A 57 -4.85 1.10 -1.24
C ALA A 57 -6.25 1.42 -0.68
N PHE A 58 -6.32 2.05 0.49
CA PHE A 58 -7.61 2.38 1.11
C PHE A 58 -8.33 3.53 0.39
N THR A 59 -7.59 4.53 -0.11
CA THR A 59 -8.21 5.63 -0.86
C THR A 59 -8.72 5.17 -2.22
N LEU A 60 -7.94 4.38 -2.96
CA LEU A 60 -8.35 3.80 -4.25
C LEU A 60 -9.54 2.85 -4.07
N SER A 61 -9.55 2.06 -2.99
CA SER A 61 -10.69 1.19 -2.68
C SER A 61 -11.96 1.99 -2.43
N ARG A 62 -11.89 3.06 -1.63
CA ARG A 62 -13.02 3.98 -1.40
C ARG A 62 -13.50 4.67 -2.68
N ALA A 63 -12.60 4.91 -3.64
CA ALA A 63 -12.94 5.47 -4.94
C ALA A 63 -13.52 4.44 -5.94
N GLY A 64 -13.60 3.16 -5.58
CA GLY A 64 -14.03 2.08 -6.48
C GLY A 64 -13.00 1.70 -7.55
N LEU A 65 -11.74 2.13 -7.38
CA LEU A 65 -10.64 1.87 -8.31
C LEU A 65 -9.78 0.67 -7.91
N LEU A 66 -9.95 0.15 -6.69
CA LEU A 66 -9.28 -1.03 -6.19
C LEU A 66 -10.27 -1.92 -5.43
N ASN A 67 -10.15 -3.24 -5.58
CA ASN A 67 -10.99 -4.16 -4.83
C ASN A 67 -10.70 -4.04 -3.32
N VAL A 68 -11.76 -3.94 -2.50
CA VAL A 68 -11.65 -3.82 -1.04
C VAL A 68 -10.90 -4.99 -0.41
N THR A 69 -10.96 -6.18 -1.03
CA THR A 69 -10.21 -7.35 -0.57
C THR A 69 -8.71 -7.11 -0.59
N ILE A 70 -8.19 -6.37 -1.58
CA ILE A 70 -6.75 -6.04 -1.69
C ILE A 70 -6.34 -5.10 -0.56
N ALA A 71 -7.12 -4.04 -0.30
CA ALA A 71 -6.84 -3.09 0.78
C ALA A 71 -6.89 -3.76 2.16
N MET A 72 -7.88 -4.64 2.38
CA MET A 72 -7.99 -5.43 3.61
C MET A 72 -6.85 -6.42 3.76
N ASP A 73 -6.46 -7.12 2.69
CA ASP A 73 -5.37 -8.08 2.73
C ASP A 73 -4.01 -7.42 2.98
N LEU A 74 -3.79 -6.23 2.39
CA LEU A 74 -2.65 -5.38 2.69
C LEU A 74 -2.60 -5.07 4.19
N SER A 75 -3.73 -4.65 4.77
CA SER A 75 -3.78 -4.26 6.19
C SER A 75 -3.29 -5.34 7.17
N LEU A 76 -3.31 -6.62 6.77
CA LEU A 76 -2.82 -7.73 7.60
C LEU A 76 -1.31 -7.65 7.90
N TYR A 77 -0.51 -6.97 7.07
CA TYR A 77 0.91 -6.78 7.37
C TYR A 77 1.12 -5.94 8.65
N LEU A 78 0.17 -5.05 8.99
CA LEU A 78 0.25 -4.14 10.14
C LEU A 78 0.42 -4.88 11.47
N LEU A 79 0.05 -6.16 11.56
CA LEU A 79 0.30 -7.01 12.72
C LEU A 79 1.79 -7.07 13.13
N ARG A 80 2.72 -6.79 12.21
CA ARG A 80 4.16 -6.72 12.46
C ARG A 80 4.73 -5.30 12.42
N GLU A 81 3.92 -4.31 12.08
CA GLU A 81 4.33 -2.92 11.98
C GLU A 81 4.64 -2.31 13.35
N ARG A 82 5.75 -1.57 13.42
CA ARG A 82 6.22 -0.90 14.65
C ARG A 82 6.41 0.60 14.47
N ASP A 83 6.51 1.09 13.24
CA ASP A 83 6.67 2.51 12.98
C ASP A 83 5.33 3.24 13.11
N TYR A 84 5.40 4.46 13.63
CA TYR A 84 4.22 5.28 13.89
C TYR A 84 3.46 5.66 12.62
N VAL A 85 4.18 6.08 11.57
CA VAL A 85 3.57 6.69 10.38
C VAL A 85 2.59 5.73 9.67
N PRO A 86 2.96 4.46 9.36
CA PRO A 86 2.01 3.53 8.74
C PRO A 86 0.80 3.22 9.60
N TRP A 87 0.98 3.09 10.92
CA TRP A 87 -0.12 2.87 11.86
C TRP A 87 -1.07 4.07 11.94
N ALA A 88 -0.53 5.29 12.00
CA ALA A 88 -1.32 6.51 12.02
C ALA A 88 -2.19 6.62 10.76
N THR A 89 -1.62 6.37 9.58
CA THR A 89 -2.35 6.34 8.30
C THR A 89 -3.42 5.25 8.27
N ALA A 90 -3.10 4.02 8.68
CA ALA A 90 -4.07 2.93 8.72
C ALA A 90 -5.25 3.24 9.63
N LEU A 91 -4.98 3.78 10.82
CA LEU A 91 -6.00 4.11 11.81
C LEU A 91 -6.96 5.19 11.29
N GLU A 92 -6.46 6.19 10.55
CA GLU A 92 -7.30 7.20 9.91
C GLU A 92 -8.30 6.56 8.92
N HIS A 93 -7.84 5.63 8.08
CA HIS A 93 -8.72 4.92 7.14
C HIS A 93 -9.71 3.99 7.85
N PHE A 94 -9.29 3.27 8.89
CA PHE A 94 -10.17 2.42 9.68
C PHE A 94 -11.27 3.22 10.40
N GLN A 95 -10.91 4.37 10.98
CA GLN A 95 -11.88 5.26 11.62
C GLN A 95 -12.85 5.86 10.60
N ALA A 96 -12.38 6.19 9.40
CA ALA A 96 -13.26 6.65 8.34
C ALA A 96 -14.26 5.55 7.97
N TRP A 97 -13.79 4.32 7.72
CA TRP A 97 -14.65 3.19 7.37
C TRP A 97 -15.63 2.80 8.47
N SER A 98 -15.20 2.85 9.74
CA SER A 98 -16.09 2.54 10.87
C SER A 98 -17.24 3.54 11.03
N ARG A 99 -17.20 4.70 10.36
CA ARG A 99 -18.31 5.68 10.34
C ARG A 99 -19.32 5.41 9.23
N TYR A 100 -18.95 4.63 8.22
CA TYR A 100 -19.81 4.29 7.09
C TYR A 100 -20.52 2.93 7.25
N LEU A 101 -20.10 2.14 8.25
CA LEU A 101 -20.78 0.93 8.73
C LEU A 101 -21.70 1.28 9.89
#